data_AF-A0A4V1TXM3-F1
#
_entry.id   AF-A0A4V1TXM3-F1
#
_cell.length_a   1.000
_cell.length_b   1.000
_cell.length_c   1.000
_cell.angle_alpha   90.00
_cell.angle_beta   90.00
_cell.angle_gamma   90.00
#
_symmetry.space_group_name_H-M   'P 1'
#
loop_
_entity.id
_entity.type
_entity.pdbx_description
1 polymer ?
#
loop_
_entity_poly.entity_id
_entity_poly.type
_entity_poly.pdbx_seq_one_letter_code
_entity_poly.pdbx_strand_id
1 'polypeptide(L)'
;SAMLVDFSPEMRALAESSPDTSEHRKDEPYRRALTGVYARLAATLKELTGGEAARHAVAPQNPYPRSEDFLADLRTIEDSLRAHHGGALSAQRLHPLIRAVEVFGFHLATVDLRQSSDKHEMVVAELLAVARIEPAYSSLDEAARRKLLLQLLNDARPLRVLGIDYSAHTLGELAIFEAALTARARFGKEAIRHYIISHTEAVSDLLEVLLLQKEVGLMRGVLNDSYPGQGTPRARGAARTDSKAVQKAGREATCDLIVVPLFETIEDLRNATPIMREFYALPGIAGLVKRSGGEQDIMLGYSDSNKDGGIFTSNWELYRAEIALVELFDQLGTRGLPAVKEADTPLVPPTPLQLRMFHGRGGTVGRGGGPSYQAILAQPPGTVRG
;
A
#
# COMPACT_ATOMS: atom_id res chain seq x y z
N SER A 1 -6.45 44.28 23.72
CA SER A 1 -7.56 43.37 24.01
C SER A 1 -6.99 42.21 24.80
N ALA A 2 -7.49 41.94 26.01
CA ALA A 2 -7.05 40.78 26.78
C ALA A 2 -7.89 39.59 26.31
N MET A 3 -7.26 38.56 25.74
CA MET A 3 -7.98 37.36 25.33
C MET A 3 -8.68 36.75 26.56
N LEU A 4 -9.99 36.53 26.46
CA LEU A 4 -10.84 36.08 27.58
C LEU A 4 -10.64 34.60 27.95
N VAL A 5 -9.93 33.84 27.12
CA VAL A 5 -9.69 32.40 27.29
C VAL A 5 -8.28 32.08 26.82
N ASP A 6 -7.49 31.38 27.64
CA ASP A 6 -6.20 30.82 27.23
C ASP A 6 -6.41 29.72 26.19
N PHE A 7 -5.49 29.57 25.25
CA PHE A 7 -5.51 28.53 24.20
C PHE A 7 -4.15 27.85 24.14
N SER A 8 -4.14 26.59 23.69
CA SER A 8 -2.90 25.81 23.63
C SER A 8 -1.84 26.47 22.73
N PRO A 9 -0.54 26.27 23.01
CA PRO A 9 0.53 26.78 22.16
C PRO A 9 0.40 26.37 20.68
N GLU A 10 -0.05 25.15 20.42
CA GLU A 10 -0.25 24.60 19.08
C GLU A 10 -1.38 25.33 18.35
N MET A 11 -2.49 25.59 19.03
CA MET A 11 -3.62 26.35 18.47
C MET A 11 -3.22 27.81 18.18
N ARG A 12 -2.39 28.40 19.04
CA ARG A 12 -1.81 29.74 18.81
C ARG A 12 -0.96 29.76 17.55
N ALA A 13 -0.03 28.81 17.42
CA ALA A 13 0.84 28.70 16.26
C ALA A 13 0.04 28.50 14.96
N LEU A 14 -1.00 27.66 15.00
CA LEU A 14 -1.89 27.46 13.86
C LEU A 14 -2.63 28.74 13.47
N ALA A 15 -3.16 29.50 14.44
CA ALA A 15 -3.81 30.78 14.18
C ALA A 15 -2.84 31.85 13.65
N GLU A 16 -1.60 31.89 14.14
CA GLU A 16 -0.55 32.80 13.71
C GLU A 16 -0.01 32.48 12.31
N SER A 17 -0.05 31.21 11.90
CA SER A 17 0.30 30.79 10.54
C SER A 17 -0.68 31.27 9.47
N SER A 18 -1.88 31.72 9.87
CA SER A 18 -2.93 32.19 8.96
C SER A 18 -2.51 33.49 8.26
N PRO A 19 -2.80 33.64 6.94
CA PRO A 19 -2.54 34.88 6.20
C PRO A 19 -3.54 35.99 6.55
N ASP A 20 -4.51 35.73 7.44
CA ASP A 20 -5.52 36.70 7.84
C ASP A 20 -4.95 37.79 8.77
N THR A 21 -4.77 38.99 8.21
CA THR A 21 -4.25 40.18 8.89
C THR A 21 -5.33 41.11 9.44
N SER A 22 -6.61 40.71 9.38
CA SER A 22 -7.72 41.56 9.82
C SER A 22 -7.64 41.89 11.31
N GLU A 23 -7.52 43.18 11.63
CA GLU A 23 -7.55 43.71 13.00
C GLU A 23 -8.78 43.24 13.80
N HIS A 24 -9.94 43.16 13.15
CA HIS A 24 -11.20 42.71 13.76
C HIS A 24 -11.22 41.24 14.18
N ARG A 25 -10.28 40.41 13.69
CA ARG A 25 -10.24 38.97 13.93
C ARG A 25 -9.05 38.54 14.79
N LYS A 26 -8.25 39.49 15.28
CA LYS A 26 -7.08 39.22 16.14
C LYS A 26 -7.45 38.41 17.38
N ASP A 27 -8.63 38.68 17.94
CA ASP A 27 -9.16 38.00 19.13
C ASP A 27 -9.99 36.74 18.79
N GLU A 28 -9.96 36.27 17.53
CA GLU A 28 -10.71 35.09 17.05
C GLU A 28 -9.77 33.98 16.55
N PRO A 29 -8.99 33.32 17.43
CA PRO A 29 -7.92 32.39 17.03
C PRO A 29 -8.43 31.21 16.19
N TYR A 30 -9.58 30.63 16.54
CA TYR A 30 -10.19 29.53 15.78
C TYR A 30 -10.60 29.97 14.36
N ARG A 31 -11.16 31.17 14.20
CA ARG A 31 -11.55 31.69 12.87
C ARG A 31 -10.32 32.00 12.02
N ARG A 32 -9.28 32.57 12.62
CA ARG A 32 -7.99 32.81 11.94
C ARG A 32 -7.37 31.49 11.46
N ALA A 33 -7.27 30.49 12.34
CA ALA A 33 -6.79 29.16 11.99
C ALA A 33 -7.59 28.55 10.83
N LEU A 34 -8.92 28.53 10.91
CA LEU A 34 -9.77 27.99 9.84
C LEU A 34 -9.63 28.75 8.51
N THR A 35 -9.38 30.06 8.56
CA THR A 35 -9.09 30.87 7.36
C THR A 35 -7.77 30.46 6.73
N GLY A 36 -6.74 30.18 7.54
CA GLY A 36 -5.45 29.65 7.09
C GLY A 36 -5.59 28.26 6.48
N VAL A 37 -6.28 27.35 7.18
CA VAL A 37 -6.59 26.00 6.70
C VAL A 37 -7.32 26.04 5.34
N TYR A 38 -8.32 26.92 5.20
CA TYR A 38 -9.04 27.09 3.93
C TYR A 38 -8.14 27.60 2.81
N ALA A 39 -7.26 28.57 3.09
CA ALA A 39 -6.30 29.08 2.11
C ALA A 39 -5.32 28.00 1.64
N ARG A 40 -4.82 27.16 2.56
CA ARG A 40 -3.95 26.02 2.23
C ARG A 40 -4.68 24.97 1.40
N LEU A 41 -5.95 24.65 1.72
CA LEU A 41 -6.76 23.73 0.91
C LEU A 41 -7.03 24.27 -0.49
N ALA A 42 -7.27 25.57 -0.65
CA ALA A 42 -7.43 26.19 -1.96
C ALA A 42 -6.15 26.09 -2.80
N ALA A 43 -4.99 26.30 -2.18
CA ALA A 43 -3.69 26.08 -2.83
C ALA A 43 -3.49 24.60 -3.20
N THR A 44 -3.84 23.66 -2.31
CA THR A 44 -3.78 22.21 -2.57
C THR A 44 -4.68 21.81 -3.74
N LEU A 45 -5.91 22.32 -3.81
CA LEU A 45 -6.82 22.06 -4.92
C LEU A 45 -6.21 22.49 -6.25
N LYS A 46 -5.64 23.70 -6.29
CA LYS A 46 -4.99 24.24 -7.49
C LYS A 46 -3.78 23.40 -7.91
N GLU A 47 -2.93 22.99 -6.98
CA GLU A 47 -1.75 22.15 -7.24
C GLU A 47 -2.15 20.75 -7.75
N LEU A 48 -3.14 20.12 -7.10
CA LEU A 48 -3.54 18.75 -7.41
C LEU A 48 -4.43 18.63 -8.65
N THR A 49 -5.19 19.67 -9.00
CA THR A 49 -6.21 19.55 -10.06
C THR A 49 -6.20 20.69 -11.08
N GLY A 50 -5.51 21.80 -10.81
CA GLY A 50 -5.65 23.04 -11.57
C GLY A 50 -6.96 23.80 -11.30
N GLY A 51 -7.84 23.26 -10.46
CA GLY A 51 -9.13 23.86 -10.12
C GLY A 51 -9.01 25.05 -9.17
N GLU A 52 -10.06 25.88 -9.15
CA GLU A 52 -10.18 27.02 -8.23
C GLU A 52 -11.16 26.72 -7.10
N ALA A 53 -10.86 27.21 -5.90
CA ALA A 53 -11.73 27.04 -4.76
C ALA A 53 -13.03 27.84 -4.94
N ALA A 54 -14.16 27.25 -4.53
CA ALA A 54 -15.47 27.86 -4.70
C ALA A 54 -15.66 29.21 -3.98
N ARG A 55 -14.89 29.47 -2.91
CA ARG A 55 -14.85 30.77 -2.24
C ARG A 55 -13.46 31.36 -2.37
N HIS A 56 -13.39 32.68 -2.41
CA HIS A 56 -12.12 33.39 -2.43
C HIS A 56 -11.30 33.05 -1.18
N ALA A 57 -10.12 32.48 -1.39
CA ALA A 57 -9.14 32.23 -0.36
C ALA A 57 -8.23 33.44 -0.18
N VAL A 58 -7.83 33.72 1.06
CA VAL A 58 -6.83 34.76 1.33
C VAL A 58 -5.50 34.29 0.76
N ALA A 59 -4.98 35.01 -0.23
CA ALA A 59 -3.69 34.71 -0.86
C ALA A 59 -2.51 35.28 -0.04
N PRO A 60 -1.32 34.66 -0.06
CA PRO A 60 -0.97 33.29 -0.46
C PRO A 60 -0.63 32.38 0.74
N GLN A 61 -0.84 31.06 0.59
CA GLN A 61 -0.37 30.05 1.54
C GLN A 61 0.14 28.81 0.80
N ASN A 62 1.06 28.08 1.45
CA ASN A 62 1.61 26.84 0.92
C ASN A 62 0.54 25.73 0.94
N PRO A 63 0.41 24.92 -0.13
CA PRO A 63 -0.50 23.78 -0.12
C PRO A 63 -0.13 22.78 0.99
N TYR A 64 -1.11 22.03 1.48
CA TYR A 64 -0.84 20.81 2.23
C TYR A 64 -0.12 19.80 1.33
N PRO A 65 1.08 19.33 1.72
CA PRO A 65 1.78 18.29 0.97
C PRO A 65 1.02 16.96 1.00
N ARG A 66 0.37 16.64 2.13
CA ARG A 66 -0.41 15.42 2.29
C ARG A 66 -1.67 15.66 3.13
N SER A 67 -2.64 14.76 3.03
CA SER A 67 -3.89 14.84 3.78
C SER A 67 -3.69 14.68 5.29
N GLU A 68 -2.64 13.99 5.73
CA GLU A 68 -2.31 13.83 7.15
C GLU A 68 -1.92 15.17 7.79
N ASP A 69 -1.27 16.05 7.02
CA ASP A 69 -0.89 17.38 7.49
C ASP A 69 -2.13 18.26 7.68
N PHE A 70 -3.16 18.09 6.83
CA PHE A 70 -4.46 18.73 7.02
C PHE A 70 -5.22 18.14 8.22
N LEU A 71 -5.21 16.81 8.37
CA LEU A 71 -5.82 16.13 9.51
C LEU A 71 -5.19 16.59 10.84
N ALA A 72 -3.88 16.77 10.89
CA ALA A 72 -3.16 17.26 12.07
C ALA A 72 -3.63 18.66 12.51
N ASP A 73 -3.85 19.58 11.56
CA ASP A 73 -4.41 20.91 11.86
C ASP A 73 -5.83 20.80 12.43
N LEU A 74 -6.67 19.91 11.88
CA LEU A 74 -8.02 19.67 12.41
C LEU A 74 -8.00 19.07 13.84
N ARG A 75 -7.09 18.14 14.10
CA ARG A 75 -6.90 17.54 15.44
C ARG A 75 -6.40 18.57 16.45
N THR A 76 -5.52 19.48 16.04
CA THR A 76 -5.08 20.62 16.88
C THR A 76 -6.28 21.48 17.32
N ILE A 77 -7.19 21.78 16.40
CA ILE A 77 -8.43 22.53 16.72
C ILE A 77 -9.32 21.72 17.67
N GLU A 78 -9.47 20.42 17.42
CA GLU A 78 -10.29 19.52 18.26
C GLU A 78 -9.75 19.43 19.69
N ASP A 79 -8.45 19.25 19.85
CA ASP A 79 -7.77 19.12 21.13
C ASP A 79 -7.86 20.40 21.93
N SER A 80 -7.69 21.56 21.27
CA SER A 80 -7.88 22.86 21.91
C SER A 80 -9.32 23.06 22.38
N LEU A 81 -10.32 22.77 21.52
CA LEU A 81 -11.73 22.85 21.92
C LEU A 81 -12.04 21.94 23.11
N ARG A 82 -11.48 20.73 23.15
CA ARG A 82 -11.68 19.79 24.26
C ARG A 82 -11.06 20.31 25.56
N ALA A 83 -9.83 20.82 25.50
CA ALA A 83 -9.12 21.36 26.66
C ALA A 83 -9.81 22.58 27.28
N HIS A 84 -10.55 23.35 26.48
CA HIS A 84 -11.25 24.56 26.91
C HIS A 84 -12.78 24.40 27.00
N HIS A 85 -13.26 23.18 27.27
CA HIS A 85 -14.67 22.85 27.48
C HIS A 85 -15.61 23.14 26.28
N GLY A 86 -15.06 23.37 25.10
CA GLY A 86 -15.77 23.57 23.82
C GLY A 86 -16.05 22.31 23.02
N GLY A 87 -15.77 21.12 23.55
CA GLY A 87 -15.87 19.85 22.82
C GLY A 87 -17.24 19.53 22.23
N ALA A 88 -18.33 20.07 22.80
CA ALA A 88 -19.68 19.93 22.25
C ALA A 88 -19.83 20.54 20.84
N LEU A 89 -19.01 21.54 20.50
CA LEU A 89 -19.02 22.19 19.18
C LEU A 89 -18.40 21.30 18.09
N SER A 90 -17.48 20.41 18.46
CA SER A 90 -16.75 19.56 17.50
C SER A 90 -17.66 18.52 16.84
N ALA A 91 -18.68 18.03 17.56
CA ALA A 91 -19.49 16.89 17.14
C ALA A 91 -20.22 17.07 15.81
N GLN A 92 -20.74 18.27 15.52
CA GLN A 92 -21.62 18.50 14.37
C GLN A 92 -20.90 18.89 13.07
N ARG A 93 -19.67 19.40 13.16
CA ARG A 93 -18.95 19.99 12.02
C ARG A 93 -17.51 19.48 11.90
N LEU A 94 -16.77 19.48 13.01
CA LEU A 94 -15.37 19.09 13.00
C LEU A 94 -15.20 17.57 12.89
N HIS A 95 -15.93 16.76 13.68
CA HIS A 95 -15.81 15.30 13.60
C HIS A 95 -16.22 14.72 12.24
N PRO A 96 -17.31 15.17 11.58
CA PRO A 96 -17.62 14.74 10.22
C PRO A 96 -16.51 15.09 9.21
N LEU A 97 -15.90 16.26 9.35
CA LEU A 97 -14.78 16.67 8.48
C LEU A 97 -13.53 15.82 8.73
N ILE A 98 -13.15 15.63 9.99
CA ILE A 98 -12.04 14.74 10.38
C ILE A 98 -12.25 13.34 9.78
N ARG A 99 -13.44 12.76 9.95
CA ARG A 99 -13.78 11.45 9.37
C ARG A 99 -13.70 11.46 7.85
N ALA A 100 -14.15 12.53 7.19
CA ALA A 100 -14.04 12.65 5.75
C ALA A 100 -12.58 12.66 5.29
N VAL A 101 -11.68 13.34 6.02
CA VAL A 101 -10.25 13.33 5.70
C VAL A 101 -9.63 11.96 5.96
N GLU A 102 -10.00 11.29 7.06
CA GLU A 102 -9.52 9.93 7.38
C GLU A 102 -9.96 8.89 6.35
N VAL A 103 -11.17 9.03 5.79
CA VAL A 103 -11.73 8.08 4.82
C VAL A 103 -11.30 8.38 3.38
N PHE A 104 -11.31 9.66 2.98
CA PHE A 104 -11.16 10.06 1.57
C PHE A 104 -9.79 10.67 1.27
N GLY A 105 -9.08 11.20 2.28
CA GLY A 105 -7.82 11.94 2.08
C GLY A 105 -7.88 12.95 0.93
N PHE A 106 -6.79 13.07 0.18
CA PHE A 106 -6.74 13.84 -1.08
C PHE A 106 -6.86 12.96 -2.34
N HIS A 107 -7.22 11.68 -2.18
CA HIS A 107 -7.36 10.73 -3.28
C HIS A 107 -8.82 10.37 -3.57
N LEU A 108 -9.76 10.72 -2.69
CA LEU A 108 -11.20 10.44 -2.71
C LEU A 108 -11.56 8.94 -2.67
N ALA A 109 -11.07 8.16 -3.61
CA ALA A 109 -11.24 6.72 -3.65
C ALA A 109 -9.93 6.06 -4.05
N THR A 110 -9.58 4.97 -3.38
CA THR A 110 -8.46 4.12 -3.80
C THR A 110 -8.78 3.48 -5.15
N VAL A 111 -7.82 3.52 -6.06
CA VAL A 111 -7.89 2.83 -7.35
C VAL A 111 -7.03 1.56 -7.25
N ASP A 112 -7.62 0.42 -7.59
CA ASP A 112 -6.89 -0.83 -7.71
C ASP A 112 -6.48 -1.06 -9.16
N LEU A 113 -5.22 -1.46 -9.38
CA LEU A 113 -4.73 -1.85 -10.69
C LEU A 113 -5.03 -3.33 -10.89
N ARG A 114 -5.39 -3.73 -12.12
CA ARG A 114 -5.67 -5.13 -12.45
C ARG A 114 -5.19 -5.45 -13.86
N GLN A 115 -4.49 -6.56 -14.02
CA GLN A 115 -4.03 -7.07 -15.30
C GLN A 115 -3.88 -8.59 -15.25
N SER A 116 -3.91 -9.26 -16.40
CA SER A 116 -3.71 -10.71 -16.52
C SER A 116 -2.22 -11.10 -16.45
N SER A 117 -1.93 -12.25 -15.83
CA SER A 117 -0.57 -12.81 -15.66
C SER A 117 0.19 -12.96 -16.98
N ASP A 118 -0.48 -13.40 -18.06
CA ASP A 118 0.12 -13.55 -19.38
C ASP A 118 0.73 -12.25 -19.93
N LYS A 119 0.17 -11.08 -19.55
CA LYS A 119 0.74 -9.78 -19.93
C LYS A 119 2.01 -9.46 -19.16
N HIS A 120 2.09 -9.86 -17.89
CA HIS A 120 3.32 -9.68 -17.10
C HIS A 120 4.43 -10.57 -17.66
N GLU A 121 4.13 -11.82 -17.98
CA GLU A 121 5.07 -12.76 -18.59
C GLU A 121 5.64 -12.20 -19.90
N MET A 122 4.79 -11.66 -20.78
CA MET A 122 5.20 -11.07 -22.06
C MET A 122 6.22 -9.93 -21.86
N VAL A 123 5.95 -9.04 -20.91
CA VAL A 123 6.85 -7.91 -20.59
C VAL A 123 8.18 -8.41 -20.03
N VAL A 124 8.12 -9.32 -19.04
CA VAL A 124 9.32 -9.88 -18.41
C VAL A 124 10.17 -10.63 -19.43
N ALA A 125 9.56 -11.41 -20.33
CA ALA A 125 10.26 -12.11 -21.40
C ALA A 125 11.02 -11.15 -22.33
N GLU A 126 10.37 -10.05 -22.76
CA GLU A 126 11.03 -9.05 -23.61
C GLU A 126 12.18 -8.35 -22.89
N LEU A 127 11.96 -7.93 -21.64
CA LEU A 127 13.00 -7.30 -20.81
C LEU A 127 14.24 -8.21 -20.67
N LEU A 128 14.03 -9.51 -20.39
CA LEU A 128 15.10 -10.49 -20.23
C LEU A 128 15.85 -10.78 -21.53
N ALA A 129 15.14 -10.89 -22.65
CA ALA A 129 15.73 -11.12 -23.95
C ALA A 129 16.60 -9.93 -24.39
N VAL A 130 16.09 -8.70 -24.22
CA VAL A 130 16.82 -7.47 -24.55
C VAL A 130 18.05 -7.30 -23.66
N ALA A 131 17.94 -7.59 -22.36
CA ALA A 131 19.06 -7.57 -21.42
C ALA A 131 20.08 -8.72 -21.64
N ARG A 132 19.78 -9.66 -22.57
CA ARG A 132 20.58 -10.87 -22.85
C ARG A 132 20.80 -11.75 -21.62
N ILE A 133 19.80 -11.82 -20.75
CA ILE A 133 19.83 -12.67 -19.54
C ILE A 133 19.21 -14.02 -19.85
N GLU A 134 18.00 -14.03 -20.41
CA GLU A 134 17.27 -15.24 -20.78
C GLU A 134 16.37 -14.94 -21.99
N PRO A 135 16.73 -15.41 -23.20
CA PRO A 135 15.95 -15.12 -24.42
C PRO A 135 14.65 -15.92 -24.54
N ALA A 136 14.49 -17.02 -23.80
CA ALA A 136 13.35 -17.93 -23.91
C ALA A 136 12.63 -18.11 -22.57
N TYR A 137 12.42 -17.01 -21.83
CA TYR A 137 11.81 -17.02 -20.49
C TYR A 137 10.51 -17.83 -20.43
N SER A 138 9.61 -17.64 -21.40
CA SER A 138 8.32 -18.36 -21.46
C SER A 138 8.46 -19.88 -21.59
N SER A 139 9.61 -20.38 -22.07
CA SER A 139 9.88 -21.83 -22.18
C SER A 139 10.46 -22.44 -20.90
N LEU A 140 10.78 -21.63 -19.89
CA LEU A 140 11.27 -22.12 -18.60
C LEU A 140 10.13 -22.79 -17.82
N ASP A 141 10.48 -23.88 -17.14
CA ASP A 141 9.62 -24.45 -16.11
C ASP A 141 9.52 -23.52 -14.88
N GLU A 142 8.52 -23.77 -14.04
CA GLU A 142 8.23 -22.91 -12.89
C GLU A 142 9.40 -22.81 -11.89
N ALA A 143 10.16 -23.89 -11.71
CA ALA A 143 11.32 -23.87 -10.80
C ALA A 143 12.44 -22.97 -11.34
N ALA A 144 12.70 -23.02 -12.65
CA ALA A 144 13.66 -22.17 -13.33
C ALA A 144 13.21 -20.70 -13.35
N ARG A 145 11.92 -20.43 -13.62
CA ARG A 145 11.34 -19.07 -13.55
C ARG A 145 11.54 -18.46 -12.16
N ARG A 146 11.11 -19.17 -11.09
CA ARG A 146 11.30 -18.71 -9.69
C ARG A 146 12.76 -18.40 -9.38
N LYS A 147 13.67 -19.30 -9.75
CA LYS A 147 15.11 -19.13 -9.50
C LYS A 147 15.64 -17.87 -10.17
N LEU A 148 15.29 -17.66 -11.45
CA LEU A 148 15.71 -16.50 -12.22
C LEU A 148 15.13 -15.19 -11.65
N LEU A 149 13.83 -15.14 -11.40
CA LEU A 149 13.16 -13.96 -10.84
C LEU A 149 13.72 -13.60 -9.45
N LEU A 150 13.97 -14.58 -8.58
CA LEU A 150 14.60 -14.33 -7.28
C LEU A 150 16.02 -13.81 -7.41
N GLN A 151 16.80 -14.29 -8.38
CA GLN A 151 18.12 -13.74 -8.67
C GLN A 151 18.00 -12.27 -9.08
N LEU A 152 17.04 -11.93 -9.95
CA LEU A 152 16.83 -10.56 -10.44
C LEU A 152 16.29 -9.63 -9.36
N LEU A 153 15.38 -10.09 -8.50
CA LEU A 153 14.90 -9.34 -7.34
C LEU A 153 16.03 -9.05 -6.33
N ASN A 154 17.10 -9.86 -6.35
CA ASN A 154 18.32 -9.64 -5.57
C ASN A 154 19.45 -8.90 -6.29
N ASP A 155 19.31 -8.60 -7.59
CA ASP A 155 20.29 -7.79 -8.32
C ASP A 155 20.06 -6.31 -8.04
N ALA A 156 21.07 -5.53 -7.67
CA ALA A 156 20.87 -4.09 -7.45
C ALA A 156 20.68 -3.31 -8.75
N ARG A 157 21.03 -3.91 -9.90
CA ARG A 157 20.94 -3.26 -11.21
C ARG A 157 19.54 -3.38 -11.79
N PRO A 158 19.06 -2.35 -12.51
CA PRO A 158 17.80 -2.44 -13.26
C PRO A 158 17.94 -3.45 -14.40
N LEU A 159 16.85 -4.13 -14.71
CA LEU A 159 16.72 -5.01 -15.87
C LEU A 159 16.55 -4.21 -17.17
N ARG A 160 15.89 -3.05 -17.12
CA ARG A 160 15.70 -2.17 -18.29
C ARG A 160 17.04 -1.66 -18.84
N VAL A 161 17.22 -1.82 -20.15
CA VAL A 161 18.39 -1.32 -20.88
C VAL A 161 18.10 0.09 -21.40
N LEU A 162 18.93 1.06 -20.97
CA LEU A 162 18.79 2.46 -21.39
C LEU A 162 19.11 2.62 -22.88
N GLY A 163 18.27 3.38 -23.60
CA GLY A 163 18.47 3.70 -25.01
C GLY A 163 18.00 2.63 -25.99
N ILE A 164 17.25 1.63 -25.53
CA ILE A 164 16.61 0.61 -26.38
C ILE A 164 15.11 0.90 -26.51
N ASP A 165 14.60 0.70 -27.73
CA ASP A 165 13.17 0.71 -28.01
C ASP A 165 12.56 -0.65 -27.67
N TYR A 166 11.61 -0.66 -26.74
CA TYR A 166 10.79 -1.81 -26.40
C TYR A 166 9.49 -1.79 -27.22
N SER A 167 8.80 -2.94 -27.28
CA SER A 167 7.49 -3.02 -27.91
C SER A 167 6.48 -2.05 -27.30
N ALA A 168 5.50 -1.62 -28.09
CA ALA A 168 4.42 -0.75 -27.62
C ALA A 168 3.63 -1.38 -26.46
N HIS A 169 3.53 -2.71 -26.42
CA HIS A 169 2.91 -3.43 -25.30
C HIS A 169 3.71 -3.26 -24.02
N THR A 170 5.02 -3.56 -24.05
CA THR A 170 5.91 -3.40 -22.88
C THR A 170 5.97 -1.97 -22.37
N LEU A 171 6.05 -0.99 -23.28
CA LEU A 171 6.01 0.43 -22.91
C LEU A 171 4.67 0.79 -22.25
N GLY A 172 3.55 0.28 -22.77
CA GLY A 172 2.23 0.51 -22.21
C GLY A 172 2.05 -0.07 -20.81
N GLU A 173 2.47 -1.32 -20.59
CA GLU A 173 2.38 -1.96 -19.27
C GLU A 173 3.30 -1.28 -18.25
N LEU A 174 4.54 -0.94 -18.61
CA LEU A 174 5.45 -0.20 -17.71
C LEU A 174 4.90 1.18 -17.36
N ALA A 175 4.27 1.87 -18.32
CA ALA A 175 3.67 3.19 -18.09
C ALA A 175 2.54 3.14 -17.03
N ILE A 176 1.84 2.01 -16.87
CA ILE A 176 0.83 1.85 -15.80
C ILE A 176 1.50 1.89 -14.42
N PHE A 177 2.61 1.17 -14.24
CA PHE A 177 3.37 1.19 -13.00
C PHE A 177 4.02 2.56 -12.72
N GLU A 178 4.54 3.23 -13.76
CA GLU A 178 5.09 4.60 -13.65
C GLU A 178 4.00 5.63 -13.29
N ALA A 179 2.81 5.50 -13.87
CA ALA A 179 1.65 6.30 -13.51
C ALA A 179 1.22 6.06 -12.06
N ALA A 180 1.31 4.81 -11.58
CA ALA A 180 1.00 4.47 -10.20
C ALA A 180 1.98 5.10 -9.21
N LEU A 181 3.28 5.07 -9.51
CA LEU A 181 4.30 5.77 -8.71
C LEU A 181 4.01 7.26 -8.63
N THR A 182 3.70 7.88 -9.78
CA THR A 182 3.39 9.31 -9.88
C THR A 182 2.12 9.67 -9.09
N ALA A 183 1.06 8.86 -9.23
CA ALA A 183 -0.20 9.05 -8.53
C ALA A 183 -0.02 8.95 -7.01
N ARG A 184 0.75 7.98 -6.51
CA ARG A 184 1.04 7.83 -5.08
C ARG A 184 1.86 9.00 -4.54
N ALA A 185 2.84 9.49 -5.30
CA ALA A 185 3.62 10.66 -4.91
C ALA A 185 2.74 11.92 -4.82
N ARG A 186 1.74 12.06 -5.70
CA ARG A 186 0.89 13.25 -5.79
C ARG A 186 -0.32 13.22 -4.86
N PHE A 187 -1.00 12.09 -4.74
CA PHE A 187 -2.29 11.95 -4.03
C PHE A 187 -2.18 11.15 -2.72
N GLY A 188 -0.99 10.67 -2.39
CA GLY A 188 -0.70 9.88 -1.20
C GLY A 188 -0.73 8.37 -1.44
N LYS A 189 -0.18 7.62 -0.49
CA LYS A 189 -0.02 6.16 -0.57
C LYS A 189 -1.33 5.38 -0.71
N GLU A 190 -2.44 5.93 -0.19
CA GLU A 190 -3.75 5.28 -0.24
C GLU A 190 -4.46 5.47 -1.60
N ALA A 191 -3.91 6.30 -2.49
CA ALA A 191 -4.48 6.50 -3.83
C ALA A 191 -4.47 5.22 -4.66
N ILE A 192 -3.40 4.43 -4.56
CA ILE A 192 -3.27 3.12 -5.20
C ILE A 192 -2.54 2.20 -4.23
N ARG A 193 -3.22 1.13 -3.81
CA ARG A 193 -2.69 0.15 -2.85
C ARG A 193 -2.44 -1.20 -3.46
N HIS A 194 -3.32 -1.64 -4.36
CA HIS A 194 -3.34 -3.02 -4.85
C HIS A 194 -2.94 -3.08 -6.32
N TYR A 195 -2.18 -4.13 -6.64
CA TYR A 195 -1.99 -4.59 -8.00
C TYR A 195 -2.50 -6.04 -8.09
N ILE A 196 -3.64 -6.22 -8.75
CA ILE A 196 -4.37 -7.48 -8.86
C ILE A 196 -3.91 -8.24 -10.10
N ILE A 197 -3.49 -9.50 -9.92
CA ILE A 197 -3.08 -10.42 -10.98
C ILE A 197 -4.26 -11.33 -11.31
N SER A 198 -4.92 -11.07 -12.44
CA SER A 198 -5.96 -11.99 -12.96
C SER A 198 -5.29 -13.26 -13.48
N HIS A 199 -6.00 -14.39 -13.42
CA HIS A 199 -5.45 -15.69 -13.84
C HIS A 199 -4.12 -16.03 -13.16
N THR A 200 -4.08 -15.95 -11.82
CA THR A 200 -2.90 -16.39 -11.06
C THR A 200 -2.89 -17.91 -10.97
N GLU A 201 -1.88 -18.54 -11.57
CA GLU A 201 -1.74 -20.00 -11.66
C GLU A 201 -0.43 -20.49 -11.02
N ALA A 202 0.55 -19.61 -10.82
CA ALA A 202 1.89 -19.95 -10.36
C ALA A 202 2.47 -18.93 -9.38
N VAL A 203 3.61 -19.28 -8.75
CA VAL A 203 4.34 -18.36 -7.87
C VAL A 203 5.12 -17.32 -8.69
N SER A 204 5.57 -17.71 -9.88
CA SER A 204 6.24 -16.79 -10.81
C SER A 204 5.37 -15.58 -11.15
N ASP A 205 4.05 -15.73 -11.30
CA ASP A 205 3.13 -14.61 -11.56
C ASP A 205 3.28 -13.48 -10.51
N LEU A 206 3.38 -13.83 -9.23
CA LEU A 206 3.58 -12.84 -8.16
C LEU A 206 4.97 -12.20 -8.22
N LEU A 207 5.99 -13.01 -8.52
CA LEU A 207 7.38 -12.56 -8.62
C LEU A 207 7.61 -11.65 -9.83
N GLU A 208 6.93 -11.90 -10.94
CA GLU A 208 6.96 -11.06 -12.14
C GLU A 208 6.44 -9.65 -11.84
N VAL A 209 5.29 -9.54 -11.15
CA VAL A 209 4.77 -8.23 -10.75
C VAL A 209 5.69 -7.53 -9.74
N LEU A 210 6.29 -8.26 -8.79
CA LEU A 210 7.31 -7.67 -7.91
C LEU A 210 8.51 -7.13 -8.71
N LEU A 211 8.96 -7.85 -9.73
CA LEU A 211 10.04 -7.41 -10.60
C LEU A 211 9.64 -6.17 -11.40
N LEU A 212 8.44 -6.12 -11.96
CA LEU A 212 7.92 -4.94 -12.67
C LEU A 212 7.78 -3.73 -11.74
N GLN A 213 7.30 -3.92 -10.51
CA GLN A 213 7.29 -2.86 -9.50
C GLN A 213 8.70 -2.35 -9.18
N LYS A 214 9.70 -3.25 -9.14
CA LYS A 214 11.09 -2.87 -8.90
C LYS A 214 11.65 -2.03 -10.05
N GLU A 215 11.37 -2.41 -11.30
CA GLU A 215 11.88 -1.71 -12.49
C GLU A 215 11.38 -0.26 -12.61
N VAL A 216 10.28 0.08 -11.94
CA VAL A 216 9.77 1.45 -11.89
C VAL A 216 10.03 2.16 -10.55
N GLY A 217 10.55 1.47 -9.54
CA GLY A 217 10.82 2.04 -8.21
C GLY A 217 9.64 2.02 -7.22
N LEU A 218 8.59 1.23 -7.50
CA LEU A 218 7.54 0.89 -6.54
C LEU A 218 8.01 -0.19 -5.55
N MET A 219 8.88 -1.11 -5.98
CA MET A 219 9.68 -1.92 -5.07
C MET A 219 11.10 -1.34 -5.00
N ARG A 220 11.64 -1.22 -3.78
CA ARG A 220 12.97 -0.67 -3.51
C ARG A 220 13.77 -1.65 -2.68
N GLY A 221 15.10 -1.64 -2.82
CA GLY A 221 16.00 -2.57 -2.13
C GLY A 221 16.06 -3.95 -2.78
N VAL A 222 16.77 -4.88 -2.13
CA VAL A 222 16.94 -6.28 -2.57
C VAL A 222 16.45 -7.24 -1.49
N LEU A 223 15.95 -8.42 -1.89
CA LEU A 223 15.32 -9.36 -0.95
C LEU A 223 16.29 -9.88 0.13
N ASN A 224 17.58 -10.04 -0.21
CA ASN A 224 18.64 -10.51 0.66
C ASN A 224 19.54 -9.34 1.10
N ASP A 225 19.67 -9.12 2.41
CA ASP A 225 20.59 -8.11 2.99
C ASP A 225 22.08 -8.51 2.92
N SER A 226 22.38 -9.74 2.48
CA SER A 226 23.71 -10.31 2.48
C SER A 226 24.57 -9.75 1.35
N TYR A 227 25.21 -8.60 1.58
CA TYR A 227 26.27 -8.11 0.70
C TYR A 227 27.49 -9.06 0.79
N PRO A 228 27.96 -9.68 -0.31
CA PRO A 228 29.20 -10.44 -0.29
C PRO A 228 30.36 -9.45 -0.06
N GLY A 229 30.85 -9.38 1.18
CA GLY A 229 31.96 -8.49 1.57
C GLY A 229 31.94 -7.96 3.00
N GLN A 230 30.84 -8.10 3.74
CA GLN A 230 30.85 -7.80 5.18
C GLN A 230 31.18 -9.05 5.98
N GLY A 231 32.47 -9.20 6.30
CA GLY A 231 32.89 -10.03 7.42
C GLY A 231 32.15 -9.62 8.69
N THR A 232 31.89 -10.60 9.55
CA THR A 232 31.34 -10.42 10.90
C THR A 232 31.84 -9.12 11.54
N PRO A 233 30.95 -8.21 12.02
CA PRO A 233 31.41 -7.00 12.66
C PRO A 233 32.14 -7.38 13.95
N ARG A 234 33.47 -7.32 13.93
CA ARG A 234 34.28 -7.37 15.14
C ARG A 234 33.82 -6.23 16.03
N ALA A 235 33.37 -6.57 17.24
CA ALA A 235 33.04 -5.62 18.28
C ALA A 235 34.22 -4.66 18.50
N ARG A 236 34.08 -3.41 18.05
CA ARG A 236 34.83 -2.27 18.56
C ARG A 236 33.89 -1.09 18.70
N GLY A 237 33.86 -0.57 19.91
CA GLY A 237 33.03 0.54 20.32
C GLY A 237 33.48 1.88 19.75
N ALA A 238 32.70 2.88 20.17
CA ALA A 238 32.84 4.32 20.00
C ALA A 238 32.10 4.96 18.80
N ALA A 239 31.18 5.86 19.20
CA ALA A 239 30.60 7.00 18.52
C ALA A 239 29.92 6.76 17.15
N ARG A 240 28.58 6.79 17.13
CA ARG A 240 27.76 6.84 15.91
C ARG A 240 27.01 8.17 15.85
N THR A 241 27.42 9.01 14.90
CA THR A 241 26.66 10.16 14.39
C THR A 241 25.57 9.69 13.41
N ASP A 242 24.58 10.54 13.19
CA ASP A 242 23.27 10.32 12.53
C ASP A 242 23.29 9.91 11.03
N SER A 243 24.44 9.51 10.46
CA SER A 243 24.55 9.12 9.04
C SER A 243 24.12 7.67 8.72
N LYS A 244 23.89 6.84 9.74
CA LYS A 244 23.56 5.41 9.53
C LYS A 244 22.10 5.14 9.18
N ALA A 245 21.16 6.02 9.54
CA ALA A 245 19.75 5.84 9.21
C ALA A 245 19.50 6.02 7.70
N VAL A 246 20.14 7.01 7.08
CA VAL A 246 19.99 7.31 5.65
C VAL A 246 20.64 6.23 4.75
N GLN A 247 21.69 5.56 5.23
CA GLN A 247 22.35 4.46 4.50
C GLN A 247 21.67 3.09 4.65
N LYS A 248 20.83 2.91 5.68
CA LYS A 248 20.11 1.65 5.94
C LYS A 248 18.80 1.56 5.14
N ALA A 249 18.10 2.68 4.95
CA ALA A 249 16.82 2.75 4.25
C ALA A 249 16.88 2.37 2.75
N GLY A 250 18.06 2.40 2.12
CA GLY A 250 18.26 1.97 0.73
C GLY A 250 18.65 0.50 0.55
N ARG A 251 18.71 -0.30 1.62
CA ARG A 251 19.20 -1.69 1.58
C ARG A 251 18.08 -2.72 1.73
N GLU A 252 17.18 -2.49 2.67
CA GLU A 252 16.13 -3.46 3.01
C GLU A 252 14.95 -3.34 2.03
N ALA A 253 14.52 -4.47 1.46
CA ALA A 253 13.47 -4.41 0.44
C ALA A 253 12.10 -4.01 1.00
N THR A 254 11.44 -3.06 0.33
CA THR A 254 10.06 -2.60 0.57
C THR A 254 9.30 -2.54 -0.75
N CYS A 255 7.99 -2.75 -0.70
CA CYS A 255 7.09 -2.71 -1.84
C CYS A 255 5.95 -1.75 -1.56
N ASP A 256 5.68 -0.87 -2.52
CA ASP A 256 4.65 0.15 -2.39
C ASP A 256 3.25 -0.43 -2.61
N LEU A 257 3.06 -1.27 -3.64
CA LEU A 257 1.77 -1.92 -3.91
C LEU A 257 1.76 -3.36 -3.38
N ILE A 258 0.62 -3.75 -2.83
CA ILE A 258 0.33 -5.13 -2.46
C ILE A 258 0.06 -5.90 -3.76
N VAL A 259 0.84 -6.96 -4.00
CA VAL A 259 0.59 -7.88 -5.10
C VAL A 259 -0.52 -8.83 -4.68
N VAL A 260 -1.69 -8.70 -5.32
CA VAL A 260 -2.91 -9.42 -4.98
C VAL A 260 -3.15 -10.51 -6.01
N PRO A 261 -2.89 -11.80 -5.70
CA PRO A 261 -3.28 -12.87 -6.59
C PRO A 261 -4.80 -13.00 -6.62
N LEU A 262 -5.36 -13.19 -7.81
CA LEU A 262 -6.77 -13.46 -8.01
C LEU A 262 -6.95 -14.87 -8.56
N PHE A 263 -7.56 -15.73 -7.74
CA PHE A 263 -7.88 -17.12 -8.07
C PHE A 263 -9.32 -17.21 -8.56
N GLU A 264 -9.51 -17.57 -9.84
CA GLU A 264 -10.80 -17.40 -10.54
C GLU A 264 -11.40 -18.71 -11.03
N THR A 265 -10.61 -19.74 -11.31
CA THR A 265 -11.11 -21.08 -11.69
C THR A 265 -11.19 -22.03 -10.49
N ILE A 266 -11.84 -23.19 -10.67
CA ILE A 266 -11.85 -24.24 -9.65
C ILE A 266 -10.44 -24.78 -9.37
N GLU A 267 -9.62 -24.89 -10.41
CA GLU A 267 -8.24 -25.33 -10.27
C GLU A 267 -7.41 -24.28 -9.51
N ASP A 268 -7.54 -23.00 -9.85
CA ASP A 268 -6.87 -21.90 -9.16
C ASP A 268 -7.23 -21.87 -7.67
N LEU A 269 -8.51 -22.01 -7.34
CA LEU A 269 -8.97 -22.04 -5.95
C LEU A 269 -8.36 -23.19 -5.15
N ARG A 270 -8.20 -24.37 -5.78
CA ARG A 270 -7.54 -25.52 -5.15
C ARG A 270 -6.04 -25.28 -4.97
N ASN A 271 -5.42 -24.54 -5.88
CA ASN A 271 -4.00 -24.21 -5.88
C ASN A 271 -3.64 -22.95 -5.08
N ALA A 272 -4.63 -22.16 -4.66
CA ALA A 272 -4.44 -20.90 -3.94
C ALA A 272 -3.55 -21.05 -2.69
N THR A 273 -3.84 -22.04 -1.84
CA THR A 273 -3.04 -22.26 -0.62
C THR A 273 -1.65 -22.82 -0.92
N PRO A 274 -1.46 -23.84 -1.78
CA PRO A 274 -0.14 -24.26 -2.23
C PRO A 274 0.73 -23.12 -2.77
N ILE A 275 0.20 -22.31 -3.70
CA ILE A 275 0.92 -21.18 -4.30
C ILE A 275 1.37 -20.19 -3.23
N MET A 276 0.46 -19.75 -2.35
CA MET A 276 0.80 -18.79 -1.31
C MET A 276 1.78 -19.36 -0.28
N ARG A 277 1.69 -20.65 0.04
CA ARG A 277 2.64 -21.31 0.94
C ARG A 277 4.05 -21.32 0.33
N GLU A 278 4.14 -21.64 -0.95
CA GLU A 278 5.42 -21.67 -1.68
C GLU A 278 6.00 -20.25 -1.83
N PHE A 279 5.18 -19.25 -2.15
CA PHE A 279 5.58 -17.85 -2.23
C PHE A 279 6.19 -17.36 -0.91
N TYR A 280 5.55 -17.60 0.23
CA TYR A 280 6.10 -17.20 1.54
C TYR A 280 7.27 -18.06 2.02
N ALA A 281 7.47 -19.25 1.45
CA ALA A 281 8.67 -20.05 1.71
C ALA A 281 9.91 -19.50 0.98
N LEU A 282 9.73 -18.64 -0.02
CA LEU A 282 10.85 -18.04 -0.75
C LEU A 282 11.67 -17.09 0.15
N PRO A 283 13.01 -17.12 0.07
CA PRO A 283 13.85 -16.23 0.85
C PRO A 283 13.55 -14.75 0.63
N GLY A 284 13.39 -13.99 1.71
CA GLY A 284 13.21 -12.54 1.69
C GLY A 284 11.78 -12.04 1.42
N ILE A 285 10.88 -12.85 0.86
CA ILE A 285 9.48 -12.46 0.56
C ILE A 285 8.73 -12.09 1.85
N ALA A 286 8.79 -12.96 2.84
CA ALA A 286 8.25 -12.73 4.17
C ALA A 286 8.72 -11.39 4.79
N GLY A 287 10.01 -11.09 4.67
CA GLY A 287 10.61 -9.86 5.18
C GLY A 287 10.16 -8.62 4.40
N LEU A 288 10.11 -8.74 3.07
CA LEU A 288 9.58 -7.70 2.17
C LEU A 288 8.17 -7.29 2.59
N VAL A 289 7.24 -8.26 2.70
CA VAL A 289 5.84 -7.96 3.01
C VAL A 289 5.71 -7.32 4.40
N LYS A 290 6.44 -7.82 5.41
CA LYS A 290 6.45 -7.23 6.76
C LYS A 290 6.92 -5.78 6.76
N ARG A 291 8.03 -5.47 6.10
CA ARG A 291 8.55 -4.10 5.99
C ARG A 291 7.64 -3.18 5.18
N SER A 292 6.78 -3.76 4.35
CA SER A 292 5.80 -3.05 3.50
C SER A 292 4.44 -2.84 4.18
N GLY A 293 4.31 -3.17 5.46
CA GLY A 293 3.07 -3.00 6.25
C GLY A 293 2.51 -4.31 6.81
N GLY A 294 3.00 -5.46 6.34
CA GLY A 294 2.62 -6.77 6.86
C GLY A 294 1.24 -7.25 6.42
N GLU A 295 0.65 -6.65 5.38
CA GLU A 295 -0.66 -7.03 4.83
C GLU A 295 -0.50 -7.87 3.57
N GLN A 296 -1.35 -8.88 3.41
CA GLN A 296 -1.51 -9.61 2.16
C GLN A 296 -2.98 -9.80 1.84
N ASP A 297 -3.39 -9.19 0.73
CA ASP A 297 -4.70 -9.37 0.16
C ASP A 297 -4.66 -10.53 -0.84
N ILE A 298 -5.70 -11.36 -0.82
CA ILE A 298 -5.93 -12.42 -1.79
C ILE A 298 -7.33 -12.24 -2.33
N MET A 299 -7.47 -12.15 -3.65
CA MET A 299 -8.76 -11.95 -4.29
C MET A 299 -9.35 -13.29 -4.74
N LEU A 300 -10.66 -13.45 -4.50
CA LEU A 300 -11.40 -14.67 -4.83
C LEU A 300 -12.49 -14.38 -5.88
N GLY A 301 -12.41 -15.07 -7.01
CA GLY A 301 -13.31 -14.89 -8.15
C GLY A 301 -14.57 -15.74 -8.06
N TYR A 302 -15.68 -15.16 -7.56
CA TYR A 302 -16.96 -15.88 -7.42
C TYR A 302 -17.65 -16.14 -8.75
N SER A 303 -17.76 -15.13 -9.60
CA SER A 303 -18.49 -15.25 -10.87
C SER A 303 -17.80 -16.20 -11.84
N ASP A 304 -16.48 -16.12 -11.93
CA ASP A 304 -15.70 -16.89 -12.88
C ASP A 304 -15.57 -18.35 -12.45
N SER A 305 -15.39 -18.63 -11.15
CA SER A 305 -15.39 -20.02 -10.65
C SER A 305 -16.75 -20.69 -10.81
N ASN A 306 -17.83 -19.91 -10.72
CA ASN A 306 -19.17 -20.39 -11.02
C ASN A 306 -19.37 -20.70 -12.52
N LYS A 307 -18.77 -19.92 -13.43
CA LYS A 307 -18.80 -20.24 -14.87
C LYS A 307 -18.01 -21.52 -15.18
N ASP A 308 -16.92 -21.74 -14.47
CA ASP A 308 -16.04 -22.90 -14.63
C ASP A 308 -16.64 -24.19 -14.06
N GLY A 309 -16.98 -24.21 -12.76
CA GLY A 309 -17.40 -25.42 -12.05
C GLY A 309 -18.88 -25.51 -11.65
N GLY A 310 -19.67 -24.47 -11.94
CA GLY A 310 -21.05 -24.33 -11.45
C GLY A 310 -21.15 -23.95 -9.97
N ILE A 311 -22.33 -23.44 -9.58
CA ILE A 311 -22.53 -22.72 -8.31
C ILE A 311 -22.21 -23.53 -7.04
N PHE A 312 -22.50 -24.84 -7.06
CA PHE A 312 -22.27 -25.68 -5.90
C PHE A 312 -20.77 -25.93 -5.69
N THR A 313 -20.08 -26.37 -6.75
CA THR A 313 -18.64 -26.62 -6.75
C THR A 313 -17.87 -25.35 -6.41
N SER A 314 -18.22 -24.23 -7.06
CA SER A 314 -17.53 -22.96 -6.84
C SER A 314 -17.63 -22.49 -5.39
N ASN A 315 -18.83 -22.49 -4.81
CA ASN A 315 -19.01 -22.09 -3.42
C ASN A 315 -18.29 -23.02 -2.44
N TRP A 316 -18.27 -24.34 -2.72
CA TRP A 316 -17.56 -25.29 -1.87
C TRP A 316 -16.05 -25.10 -1.93
N GLU A 317 -15.48 -24.88 -3.11
CA GLU A 317 -14.03 -24.69 -3.27
C GLU A 317 -13.58 -23.32 -2.74
N LEU A 318 -14.40 -22.27 -2.89
CA LEU A 318 -14.18 -20.99 -2.23
C LEU A 318 -14.09 -21.16 -0.71
N TYR A 319 -15.07 -21.83 -0.10
CA TYR A 319 -15.10 -22.09 1.34
C TYR A 319 -13.86 -22.87 1.81
N ARG A 320 -13.43 -23.88 1.05
CA ARG A 320 -12.22 -24.65 1.36
C ARG A 320 -10.95 -23.83 1.22
N ALA A 321 -10.82 -23.04 0.15
CA ALA A 321 -9.67 -22.17 -0.08
C ALA A 321 -9.54 -21.13 1.03
N GLU A 322 -10.65 -20.49 1.41
CA GLU A 322 -10.70 -19.50 2.48
C GLU A 322 -10.21 -20.08 3.83
N ILE A 323 -10.70 -21.26 4.23
CA ILE A 323 -10.24 -21.93 5.47
C ILE A 323 -8.74 -22.27 5.40
N ALA A 324 -8.30 -22.84 4.28
CA ALA A 324 -6.92 -23.28 4.12
C ALA A 324 -5.93 -22.10 4.12
N LEU A 325 -6.32 -20.96 3.54
CA LEU A 325 -5.56 -19.71 3.58
C LEU A 325 -5.51 -19.13 5.00
N VAL A 326 -6.63 -19.09 5.73
CA VAL A 326 -6.63 -18.66 7.14
C VAL A 326 -5.68 -19.52 7.97
N GLU A 327 -5.75 -20.85 7.82
CA GLU A 327 -4.86 -21.76 8.54
C GLU A 327 -3.38 -21.53 8.18
N LEU A 328 -3.07 -21.29 6.89
CA LEU A 328 -1.73 -20.95 6.45
C LEU A 328 -1.23 -19.68 7.14
N PHE A 329 -2.01 -18.60 7.17
CA PHE A 329 -1.56 -17.34 7.78
C PHE A 329 -1.48 -17.42 9.30
N ASP A 330 -2.34 -18.20 9.95
CA ASP A 330 -2.20 -18.53 11.38
C ASP A 330 -0.89 -19.29 11.66
N GLN A 331 -0.51 -20.23 10.79
CA GLN A 331 0.80 -20.92 10.87
C GLN A 331 1.98 -19.95 10.66
N LEU A 332 1.89 -19.04 9.69
CA LEU A 332 2.93 -18.03 9.42
C LEU A 332 3.08 -17.03 10.58
N GLY A 333 1.97 -16.69 11.25
CA GLY A 333 1.95 -15.82 12.43
C GLY A 333 2.49 -16.51 13.69
N THR A 334 2.20 -17.79 13.91
CA THR A 334 2.57 -18.53 15.14
C THR A 334 3.97 -19.13 15.12
N ARG A 335 4.39 -19.76 14.01
CA ARG A 335 5.68 -20.48 13.95
C ARG A 335 6.88 -19.55 13.80
N GLY A 336 6.65 -18.27 13.52
CA GLY A 336 7.65 -17.41 12.94
C GLY A 336 7.97 -17.86 11.51
N LEU A 337 8.21 -16.89 10.63
CA LEU A 337 8.73 -17.16 9.29
C LEU A 337 10.15 -17.73 9.44
N PRO A 338 10.64 -18.59 8.52
CA PRO A 338 12.00 -19.13 8.59
C PRO A 338 12.97 -18.00 8.88
N ALA A 339 13.63 -18.09 10.04
CA ALA A 339 14.35 -16.96 10.61
C ALA A 339 15.50 -16.54 9.69
N VAL A 340 15.39 -15.34 9.12
CA VAL A 340 16.59 -14.58 8.76
C VAL A 340 17.27 -14.24 10.08
N LYS A 341 18.49 -14.73 10.28
CA LYS A 341 19.33 -14.36 11.44
C LYS A 341 19.69 -12.87 11.32
N GLU A 342 18.81 -11.97 11.72
CA GLU A 342 19.16 -10.57 11.91
C GLU A 342 19.85 -10.39 13.26
N ALA A 343 21.08 -9.89 13.21
CA ALA A 343 21.82 -9.47 14.39
C ALA A 343 21.35 -8.06 14.83
N ASP A 344 21.00 -7.94 16.11
CA ASP A 344 20.90 -6.69 16.88
C ASP A 344 19.94 -5.59 16.34
N THR A 345 18.64 -5.87 16.30
CA THR A 345 17.58 -4.84 16.22
C THR A 345 16.67 -4.93 17.46
N PRO A 346 16.32 -3.82 18.15
CA PRO A 346 15.58 -3.86 19.41
C PRO A 346 14.15 -4.44 19.26
N LEU A 347 13.66 -5.05 20.35
CA LEU A 347 12.37 -5.74 20.45
C LEU A 347 11.16 -4.84 20.13
N VAL A 348 10.79 -4.76 18.86
CA VAL A 348 9.39 -4.65 18.46
C VAL A 348 8.99 -6.04 17.98
N PRO A 349 7.97 -6.71 18.56
CA PRO A 349 7.56 -8.02 18.07
C PRO A 349 7.22 -7.87 16.58
N PRO A 350 7.70 -8.77 15.70
CA PRO A 350 7.45 -8.65 14.28
C PRO A 350 5.94 -8.62 14.06
N THR A 351 5.43 -7.58 13.40
CA THR A 351 4.03 -7.50 13.01
C THR A 351 3.68 -8.81 12.27
N PRO A 352 2.67 -9.57 12.72
CA PRO A 352 2.26 -10.78 12.03
C PRO A 352 1.76 -10.42 10.63
N LEU A 353 1.91 -11.34 9.68
CA LEU A 353 1.34 -11.16 8.34
C LEU A 353 -0.20 -11.24 8.47
N GLN A 354 -0.88 -10.16 8.14
CA GLN A 354 -2.33 -10.06 8.18
C GLN A 354 -2.90 -10.44 6.81
N LEU A 355 -3.68 -11.52 6.78
CA LEU A 355 -4.48 -11.92 5.62
C LEU A 355 -5.73 -11.05 5.53
N ARG A 356 -6.02 -10.55 4.32
CA ARG A 356 -7.31 -9.95 3.96
C ARG A 356 -7.89 -10.64 2.74
N MET A 357 -9.17 -10.97 2.81
CA MET A 357 -9.88 -11.56 1.68
C MET A 357 -10.53 -10.47 0.85
N PHE A 358 -10.15 -10.38 -0.42
CA PHE A 358 -10.78 -9.48 -1.38
C PHE A 358 -11.85 -10.26 -2.16
N HIS A 359 -13.10 -10.09 -1.76
CA HIS A 359 -14.22 -10.77 -2.40
C HIS A 359 -14.60 -10.11 -3.74
N GLY A 360 -14.41 -10.84 -4.84
CA GLY A 360 -14.81 -10.41 -6.17
C GLY A 360 -16.33 -10.35 -6.38
N ARG A 361 -16.76 -9.86 -7.54
CA ARG A 361 -18.18 -9.74 -7.88
C ARG A 361 -18.85 -11.11 -8.00
N GLY A 362 -20.13 -11.17 -7.59
CA GLY A 362 -21.02 -12.32 -7.82
C GLY A 362 -21.22 -13.23 -6.61
N GLY A 363 -20.42 -13.04 -5.56
CA GLY A 363 -20.66 -13.67 -4.27
C GLY A 363 -21.93 -13.16 -3.58
N THR A 364 -22.42 -13.91 -2.60
CA THR A 364 -23.57 -13.52 -1.76
C THR A 364 -23.32 -12.22 -1.00
N VAL A 365 -22.07 -11.92 -0.67
CA VAL A 365 -21.61 -10.68 -0.03
C VAL A 365 -21.93 -9.45 -0.90
N GLY A 366 -21.82 -9.57 -2.23
CA GLY A 366 -22.00 -8.46 -3.18
C GLY A 366 -23.46 -8.11 -3.53
N ARG A 367 -24.45 -8.72 -2.88
CA ARG A 367 -25.89 -8.52 -3.23
C ARG A 367 -26.50 -7.21 -2.69
N GLY A 368 -25.89 -6.58 -1.69
CA GLY A 368 -26.36 -5.34 -1.08
C GLY A 368 -27.63 -5.53 -0.21
N GLY A 369 -27.79 -4.70 0.82
CA GLY A 369 -28.93 -4.76 1.74
C GLY A 369 -28.89 -5.94 2.72
N GLY A 370 -30.03 -6.28 3.33
CA GLY A 370 -30.15 -7.28 4.42
C GLY A 370 -29.42 -8.63 4.21
N PRO A 371 -29.42 -9.24 3.01
CA PRO A 371 -28.71 -10.50 2.75
C PRO A 371 -27.18 -10.43 2.91
N SER A 372 -26.57 -9.25 2.73
CA SER A 372 -25.11 -9.09 2.87
C SER A 372 -24.65 -9.29 4.32
N TYR A 373 -25.46 -8.91 5.32
CA TYR A 373 -25.13 -9.14 6.74
C TYR A 373 -25.01 -10.65 7.05
N GLN A 374 -25.99 -11.44 6.62
CA GLN A 374 -25.97 -12.89 6.81
C GLN A 374 -24.85 -13.55 5.99
N ALA A 375 -24.56 -13.04 4.79
CA ALA A 375 -23.46 -13.53 3.96
C ALA A 375 -22.08 -13.29 4.59
N ILE A 376 -21.89 -12.16 5.29
CA ILE A 376 -20.67 -11.87 6.06
C ILE A 376 -20.56 -12.81 7.27
N LEU A 377 -21.65 -13.02 8.01
CA LEU A 377 -21.67 -13.95 9.14
C LEU A 377 -21.43 -15.42 8.73
N ALA A 378 -21.82 -15.78 7.51
CA ALA A 378 -21.64 -17.12 6.97
C ALA A 378 -20.22 -17.37 6.42
N GLN A 379 -19.36 -16.36 6.39
CA GLN A 379 -17.96 -16.54 6.00
C GLN A 379 -17.25 -17.48 6.99
N PRO A 380 -16.28 -18.29 6.54
CA PRO A 380 -15.54 -19.18 7.43
C PRO A 380 -14.87 -18.43 8.58
N PRO A 381 -14.74 -19.03 9.78
CA PRO A 381 -14.08 -18.41 10.91
C PRO A 381 -12.68 -17.91 10.56
N GLY A 382 -12.43 -16.62 10.81
CA GLY A 382 -11.11 -16.01 10.62
C GLY A 382 -10.87 -15.35 9.26
N THR A 383 -11.81 -15.42 8.33
CA THR A 383 -11.74 -14.74 7.02
C THR A 383 -12.04 -13.24 7.09
N VAL A 384 -12.68 -12.80 8.18
CA VAL A 384 -12.93 -11.39 8.51
C VAL A 384 -12.10 -11.01 9.74
N ARG A 385 -10.78 -10.89 9.57
CA ARG A 385 -9.80 -10.52 10.62
C ARG A 385 -9.00 -9.24 10.29
N GLY A 386 -9.49 -8.45 9.34
CA GLY A 386 -8.85 -7.23 8.87
C GLY A 386 -9.82 -6.44 8.01
#